data_AF-A0A1A3CD82-F1
#
_entry.id   AF-A0A1A3CD82-F1
#
_cell.length_a   1.000
_cell.length_b   1.000
_cell.length_c   1.000
_cell.angle_alpha   90.00
_cell.angle_beta   90.00
_cell.angle_gamma   90.00
#
_symmetry.space_group_name_H-M   'P 1'
#
loop_
_entity.id
_entity.type
_entity.pdbx_description
1 polymer ?
#
loop_
_entity_poly.entity_id
_entity_poly.type
_entity_poly.pdbx_seq_one_letter_code
_entity_poly.pdbx_strand_id
1 'polypeptide(L)'
;MHADWRRYPFSLVPGDPQLDFPAAEANHTECESDTWFLAGELTGESGRRFAFLSIVNKNRPGGAVVADFYTLALFDLDDSTYATFTDYDMPPANMAPGAKPKLSAGQRHLDLVYESEAGTVRWHTCRDASGDPIPFTYDAMFVGTDPKTDDAMRLTLHVRPTRPPVPLGAATYNGRIECFGQPGTYSYFQTGMAMAGTLRWGPVSERVSGTAGHIDRQWFPVVANGGGPTGDMRWRAHEWRTVNLDSGVDLSIWHQFDRTERNAPQPFSGATLSHPDDSAPEYADDVEVTVTSYVRWPESVRTLVPPPSAARYLPDRHRLTSRALELDLVGEPLIPAPAHALPLEYMEGPYRYRGTFRGRPVDGFAFYERSLALWRDWELVDVLAAASSEQLAAPLRTMIDSGRRREAVTYIETDVRPGFAQPQLLDDLVAALSRD
;
A
#
# COMPACT_ATOMS: atom_id res chain seq x y z
N MET A 1 -8.82 -4.41 32.02
CA MET A 1 -8.53 -2.95 32.00
C MET A 1 -7.48 -2.76 30.92
N HIS A 2 -7.83 -2.13 29.80
CA HIS A 2 -6.82 -1.71 28.82
C HIS A 2 -5.97 -0.62 29.46
N ALA A 3 -4.64 -0.73 29.37
CA ALA A 3 -3.73 0.34 29.81
C ALA A 3 -4.05 1.62 29.01
N ASP A 4 -3.92 2.79 29.65
CA ASP A 4 -4.11 4.08 28.98
C ASP A 4 -3.05 4.26 27.90
N TRP A 5 -3.41 3.97 26.65
CA TRP A 5 -2.52 4.06 25.49
C TRP A 5 -2.00 5.49 25.26
N ARG A 6 -2.59 6.51 25.90
CA ARG A 6 -2.11 7.89 25.81
C ARG A 6 -0.93 8.19 26.74
N ARG A 7 -0.24 7.15 27.23
CA ARG A 7 0.93 7.25 28.11
C ARG A 7 2.00 6.28 27.66
N TYR A 8 3.26 6.72 27.77
CA TYR A 8 4.40 5.82 27.68
C TYR A 8 4.93 5.44 29.06
N PRO A 9 5.47 4.22 29.24
CA PRO A 9 5.46 3.12 28.28
C PRO A 9 4.05 2.52 28.10
N PHE A 10 3.77 1.98 26.91
CA PHE A 10 2.53 1.28 26.61
C PHE A 10 2.83 -0.05 25.90
N SER A 11 2.33 -1.16 26.41
CA SER A 11 2.47 -2.48 25.79
C SER A 11 1.20 -2.79 25.00
N LEU A 12 1.30 -2.85 23.67
CA LEU A 12 0.15 -3.19 22.83
C LEU A 12 -0.22 -4.67 22.97
N VAL A 13 0.79 -5.54 23.06
CA VAL A 13 0.64 -6.98 23.29
C VAL A 13 1.40 -7.34 24.57
N PRO A 14 0.71 -7.72 25.65
CA PRO A 14 1.36 -8.05 26.91
C PRO A 14 2.40 -9.16 26.76
N GLY A 15 3.65 -8.87 27.16
CA GLY A 15 4.75 -9.83 27.13
C GLY A 15 5.54 -9.87 25.82
N ASP A 16 5.17 -9.05 24.83
CA ASP A 16 5.91 -8.92 23.57
C ASP A 16 6.67 -7.56 23.50
N PRO A 17 7.99 -7.55 23.73
CA PRO A 17 8.77 -6.31 23.75
C PRO A 17 8.90 -5.65 22.38
N GLN A 18 8.60 -6.35 21.27
CA GLN A 18 8.59 -5.74 19.92
C GLN A 18 7.41 -4.77 19.75
N LEU A 19 6.36 -4.92 20.57
CA LEU A 19 5.16 -4.10 20.54
C LEU A 19 5.03 -3.24 21.83
N ASP A 20 6.17 -2.91 22.44
CA ASP A 20 6.29 -1.96 23.55
C ASP A 20 6.62 -0.55 23.02
N PHE A 21 5.77 0.41 23.37
CA PHE A 21 5.87 1.79 22.97
C PHE A 21 6.59 2.61 24.04
N PRO A 22 7.47 3.55 23.66
CA PRO A 22 7.65 4.11 22.30
C PRO A 22 8.62 3.36 21.37
N ALA A 23 9.25 2.26 21.83
CA ALA A 23 10.28 1.58 21.05
C ALA A 23 9.75 0.96 19.75
N ALA A 24 8.51 0.46 19.73
CA ALA A 24 7.85 -0.10 18.54
C ALA A 24 7.69 0.91 17.38
N GLU A 25 7.72 2.22 17.67
CA GLU A 25 7.65 3.27 16.65
C GLU A 25 9.04 3.61 16.08
N ALA A 26 10.09 3.20 16.78
CA ALA A 26 11.48 3.48 16.47
C ALA A 26 12.04 2.50 15.41
N ASN A 27 13.34 2.60 15.15
CA ASN A 27 14.08 1.69 14.27
C ASN A 27 14.34 0.33 14.92
N HIS A 28 13.97 -0.74 14.23
CA HIS A 28 14.28 -2.12 14.60
C HIS A 28 15.61 -2.54 13.97
N THR A 29 16.71 -2.32 14.69
CA THR A 29 18.07 -2.51 14.17
C THR A 29 18.43 -3.96 13.83
N GLU A 30 17.73 -4.90 14.43
CA GLU A 30 17.82 -6.34 14.19
C GLU A 30 17.09 -6.80 12.92
N CYS A 31 16.23 -5.95 12.37
CA CYS A 31 15.45 -6.23 11.18
C CYS A 31 16.13 -5.66 9.93
N GLU A 32 16.18 -6.46 8.86
CA GLU A 32 16.69 -5.99 7.58
C GLU A 32 15.72 -5.01 6.90
N SER A 33 14.40 -5.16 7.09
CA SER A 33 13.42 -4.22 6.55
C SER A 33 12.54 -3.59 7.62
N ASP A 34 12.28 -2.29 7.49
CA ASP A 34 11.48 -1.51 8.43
C ASP A 34 10.73 -0.39 7.68
N THR A 35 9.40 -0.36 7.79
CA THR A 35 8.51 0.47 6.96
C THR A 35 7.70 1.44 7.81
N TRP A 36 7.90 2.74 7.63
CA TRP A 36 7.06 3.78 8.20
C TRP A 36 6.15 4.33 7.12
N PHE A 37 4.85 4.15 7.31
CA PHE A 37 3.84 4.55 6.34
C PHE A 37 2.84 5.51 6.99
N LEU A 38 2.52 6.61 6.30
CA LEU A 38 1.47 7.55 6.68
C LEU A 38 0.67 7.97 5.45
N ALA A 39 -0.65 7.81 5.49
CA ALA A 39 -1.55 8.29 4.45
C ALA A 39 -2.84 8.85 5.04
N GLY A 40 -3.50 9.72 4.27
CA GLY A 40 -4.77 10.29 4.69
C GLY A 40 -5.44 11.23 3.70
N GLU A 41 -6.70 11.55 3.98
CA GLU A 41 -7.49 12.56 3.29
C GLU A 41 -7.31 13.91 3.97
N LEU A 42 -7.22 14.96 3.16
CA LEU A 42 -7.05 16.34 3.59
C LEU A 42 -8.07 17.24 2.88
N THR A 43 -8.53 18.27 3.57
CA THR A 43 -9.33 19.35 3.01
C THR A 43 -8.56 20.66 3.19
N GLY A 44 -8.35 21.38 2.10
CA GLY A 44 -7.77 22.72 2.08
C GLY A 44 -8.74 23.76 2.64
N GLU A 45 -8.22 24.91 3.07
CA GLU A 45 -9.04 26.03 3.55
C GLU A 45 -10.01 26.58 2.48
N SER A 46 -9.71 26.34 1.21
CA SER A 46 -10.60 26.64 0.07
C SER A 46 -11.77 25.64 -0.08
N GLY A 47 -11.74 24.53 0.65
CA GLY A 47 -12.66 23.40 0.49
C GLY A 47 -12.20 22.33 -0.51
N ARG A 48 -11.09 22.56 -1.21
CA ARG A 48 -10.49 21.59 -2.14
C ARG A 48 -10.05 20.33 -1.42
N ARG A 49 -10.30 19.16 -2.01
CA ARG A 49 -9.97 17.87 -1.40
C ARG A 49 -8.68 17.30 -1.95
N PHE A 50 -7.83 16.84 -1.03
CA PHE A 50 -6.56 16.22 -1.31
C PHE A 50 -6.46 14.87 -0.61
N ALA A 51 -5.56 14.03 -1.08
CA ALA A 51 -5.05 12.92 -0.29
C ALA A 51 -3.52 12.87 -0.42
N PHE A 52 -2.89 12.12 0.46
CA PHE A 52 -1.46 11.88 0.39
C PHE A 52 -1.11 10.49 0.92
N LEU A 53 0.04 9.99 0.49
CA LEU A 53 0.75 8.91 1.16
C LEU A 53 2.23 9.25 1.23
N SER A 54 2.90 8.75 2.26
CA SER A 54 4.34 8.75 2.35
C SER A 54 4.85 7.44 2.95
N ILE A 55 5.93 6.94 2.35
CA ILE A 55 6.61 5.72 2.75
C ILE A 55 8.06 6.08 3.00
N VAL A 56 8.58 5.76 4.19
CA VAL A 56 10.03 5.67 4.44
C VAL A 56 10.32 4.21 4.71
N ASN A 57 11.23 3.62 3.93
CA ASN A 57 11.52 2.20 4.02
C ASN A 57 13.02 1.98 4.17
N LYS A 58 13.42 1.31 5.25
CA LYS A 58 14.77 0.81 5.46
C LYS A 58 14.87 -0.57 4.80
N ASN A 59 15.88 -0.82 3.97
CA ASN A 59 16.23 -2.18 3.53
C ASN A 59 17.73 -2.42 3.63
N ARG A 60 18.11 -3.46 4.36
CA ARG A 60 19.49 -3.83 4.64
C ARG A 60 19.75 -5.30 4.33
N PRO A 61 19.71 -5.74 3.06
CA PRO A 61 19.92 -7.14 2.72
C PRO A 61 21.30 -7.62 3.20
N GLY A 62 21.30 -8.68 4.02
CA GLY A 62 22.52 -9.20 4.65
C GLY A 62 23.22 -8.23 5.60
N GLY A 63 22.54 -7.16 6.03
CA GLY A 63 23.05 -6.10 6.92
C GLY A 63 24.10 -5.15 6.33
N ALA A 64 24.69 -5.48 5.18
CA ALA A 64 25.80 -4.73 4.59
C ALA A 64 25.38 -3.84 3.41
N VAL A 65 24.34 -4.22 2.68
CA VAL A 65 23.81 -3.44 1.57
C VAL A 65 22.82 -2.41 2.11
N VAL A 66 22.84 -1.21 1.56
CA VAL A 66 21.86 -0.16 1.85
C VAL A 66 20.97 -0.04 0.62
N ALA A 67 19.67 -0.26 0.78
CA ALA A 67 18.68 -0.15 -0.29
C ALA A 67 17.40 0.54 0.21
N ASP A 68 17.59 1.59 1.01
CA ASP A 68 16.48 2.34 1.56
C ASP A 68 15.82 3.18 0.47
N PHE A 69 14.56 3.52 0.68
CA PHE A 69 13.86 4.45 -0.20
C PHE A 69 12.86 5.30 0.57
N TYR A 70 12.48 6.40 -0.05
CA TYR A 70 11.43 7.29 0.39
C TYR A 70 10.49 7.61 -0.76
N THR A 71 9.19 7.63 -0.47
CA THR A 71 8.13 7.98 -1.41
C THR A 71 7.20 9.03 -0.81
N LEU A 72 6.78 9.99 -1.63
CA LEU A 72 5.66 10.89 -1.37
C LEU A 72 4.76 10.92 -2.61
N ALA A 73 3.46 10.80 -2.40
CA ALA A 73 2.48 11.15 -3.41
C ALA A 73 1.45 12.12 -2.86
N LEU A 74 1.07 13.09 -3.70
CA LEU A 74 -0.03 14.01 -3.46
C LEU A 74 -1.08 13.79 -4.54
N PHE A 75 -2.33 13.73 -4.09
CA PHE A 75 -3.49 13.49 -4.93
C PHE A 75 -4.42 14.68 -4.82
N ASP A 76 -4.82 15.21 -5.96
CA ASP A 76 -5.91 16.16 -6.06
C ASP A 76 -7.20 15.42 -6.38
N LEU A 77 -8.11 15.33 -5.40
CA LEU A 77 -9.31 14.52 -5.54
C LEU A 77 -10.42 15.23 -6.33
N ASP A 78 -10.34 16.55 -6.47
CA ASP A 78 -11.33 17.32 -7.21
C ASP A 78 -10.94 17.43 -8.69
N ASP A 79 -9.64 17.51 -9.00
CA ASP A 79 -9.13 17.48 -10.38
C ASP A 79 -8.82 16.05 -10.88
N SER A 80 -8.89 15.04 -10.00
CA SER A 80 -8.55 13.64 -10.29
C SER A 80 -7.11 13.48 -10.83
N THR A 81 -6.17 14.25 -10.30
CA THR A 81 -4.75 14.23 -10.71
C THR A 81 -3.84 13.86 -9.55
N TYR A 82 -2.62 13.42 -9.86
CA TYR A 82 -1.62 13.12 -8.84
C TYR A 82 -0.20 13.30 -9.36
N ALA A 83 0.69 13.51 -8.39
CA ALA A 83 2.13 13.46 -8.55
C ALA A 83 2.73 12.51 -7.52
N THR A 84 3.82 11.85 -7.90
CA THR A 84 4.57 10.96 -7.03
C THR A 84 6.06 11.23 -7.19
N PHE A 85 6.78 11.16 -6.09
CA PHE A 85 8.22 11.27 -6.02
C PHE A 85 8.75 10.05 -5.25
N THR A 86 9.82 9.43 -5.75
CA THR A 86 10.51 8.35 -5.04
C THR A 86 12.00 8.56 -5.18
N ASP A 87 12.70 8.54 -4.06
CA ASP A 87 14.15 8.68 -3.99
C ASP A 87 14.76 7.46 -3.31
N TYR A 88 15.93 7.05 -3.82
CA TYR A 88 16.61 5.83 -3.39
C TYR A 88 17.96 6.15 -2.74
N ASP A 89 18.30 5.35 -1.72
CA ASP A 89 19.63 5.22 -1.16
C ASP A 89 20.12 3.80 -1.45
N MET A 90 20.75 3.60 -2.62
CA MET A 90 21.19 2.28 -3.05
C MET A 90 22.48 2.29 -3.90
N PRO A 91 23.18 1.14 -4.00
CA PRO A 91 24.30 0.98 -4.91
C PRO A 91 23.91 1.21 -6.38
N PRO A 92 24.85 1.70 -7.21
CA PRO A 92 26.22 2.08 -6.85
C PRO A 92 26.33 3.49 -6.23
N ALA A 93 25.27 4.29 -6.24
CA ALA A 93 25.32 5.71 -5.86
C ALA A 93 25.80 5.93 -4.42
N ASN A 94 25.29 5.13 -3.48
CA ASN A 94 25.67 5.23 -2.06
C ASN A 94 27.00 4.55 -1.70
N MET A 95 27.65 3.91 -2.67
CA MET A 95 29.00 3.36 -2.52
C MET A 95 30.07 4.33 -3.04
N ALA A 96 29.68 5.47 -3.63
CA ALA A 96 30.64 6.47 -4.10
C ALA A 96 31.48 7.04 -2.93
N PRO A 97 32.76 7.39 -3.15
CA PRO A 97 33.59 7.98 -2.10
C PRO A 97 32.96 9.23 -1.48
N GLY A 98 32.79 9.21 -0.15
CA GLY A 98 32.18 10.33 0.59
C GLY A 98 30.64 10.31 0.64
N ALA A 99 29.98 9.34 0.02
CA ALA A 99 28.56 9.12 0.19
C ALA A 99 28.24 8.85 1.68
N LYS A 100 27.09 9.35 2.12
CA LYS A 100 26.53 9.10 3.45
C LYS A 100 25.15 8.49 3.28
N PRO A 101 24.73 7.57 4.17
CA PRO A 101 23.36 7.08 4.17
C PRO A 101 22.37 8.24 4.24
N LYS A 102 21.32 8.20 3.42
CA LYS A 102 20.27 9.22 3.38
C LYS A 102 19.33 9.09 4.58
N LEU A 103 19.07 7.86 5.06
CA LEU A 103 18.18 7.58 6.18
C LEU A 103 18.91 7.62 7.53
N SER A 104 18.34 8.36 8.49
CA SER A 104 18.64 8.30 9.91
C SER A 104 17.36 8.07 10.70
N ALA A 105 17.39 7.14 11.66
CA ALA A 105 16.23 6.76 12.45
C ALA A 105 16.59 6.56 13.93
N GLY A 106 15.77 7.14 14.82
CA GLY A 106 15.90 7.00 16.27
C GLY A 106 15.70 5.57 16.78
N GLN A 107 16.33 5.23 17.90
CA GLN A 107 16.27 3.88 18.51
C GLN A 107 15.32 3.78 19.72
N ARG A 108 14.74 4.90 20.17
CA ARG A 108 13.92 4.94 21.40
C ARG A 108 12.47 5.37 21.17
N HIS A 109 12.24 6.13 20.11
CA HIS A 109 10.95 6.66 19.67
C HIS A 109 11.09 7.01 18.20
N LEU A 110 9.98 7.36 17.56
CA LEU A 110 10.00 7.82 16.18
C LEU A 110 10.78 9.13 16.04
N ASP A 111 11.88 9.07 15.30
CA ASP A 111 12.68 10.24 14.91
C ASP A 111 13.37 9.90 13.59
N LEU A 112 12.70 10.21 12.49
CA LEU A 112 13.13 9.90 11.13
C LEU A 112 13.61 11.16 10.42
N VAL A 113 14.74 11.01 9.73
CA VAL A 113 15.25 11.96 8.76
C VAL A 113 15.65 11.19 7.51
N TYR A 114 15.20 11.66 6.34
CA TYR A 114 15.67 11.15 5.05
C TYR A 114 16.16 12.32 4.19
N GLU A 115 17.44 12.33 3.84
CA GLU A 115 18.05 13.36 3.01
C GLU A 115 17.80 13.06 1.53
N SER A 116 16.62 13.46 1.02
CA SER A 116 16.24 13.24 -0.36
C SER A 116 16.81 14.29 -1.32
N GLU A 117 16.82 14.00 -2.61
CA GLU A 117 17.19 14.96 -3.66
C GLU A 117 16.26 16.20 -3.69
N ALA A 118 15.02 16.08 -3.23
CA ALA A 118 14.07 17.18 -3.11
C ALA A 118 14.19 17.96 -1.79
N GLY A 119 15.10 17.55 -0.91
CA GLY A 119 15.35 18.14 0.41
C GLY A 119 15.13 17.16 1.56
N THR A 120 15.30 17.65 2.78
CA THR A 120 15.19 16.84 3.99
C THR A 120 13.74 16.50 4.31
N VAL A 121 13.44 15.21 4.45
CA VAL A 121 12.20 14.67 5.00
C VAL A 121 12.36 14.51 6.51
N ARG A 122 11.31 14.79 7.30
CA ARG A 122 11.32 14.61 8.75
C ARG A 122 10.01 13.99 9.23
N TRP A 123 10.07 13.06 10.17
CA TRP A 123 8.91 12.56 10.89
C TRP A 123 9.32 12.17 12.31
N HIS A 124 8.87 12.92 13.31
CA HIS A 124 9.31 12.71 14.69
C HIS A 124 8.16 12.80 15.69
N THR A 125 8.32 12.12 16.83
CA THR A 125 7.45 12.26 17.99
C THR A 125 7.58 13.68 18.59
N CYS A 126 6.47 14.36 18.77
CA CYS A 126 6.40 15.65 19.44
C CYS A 126 6.83 15.54 20.90
N ARG A 127 7.27 16.66 21.48
CA ARG A 127 7.68 16.75 22.87
C ARG A 127 6.87 17.80 23.61
N ASP A 128 6.62 17.57 24.89
CA ASP A 128 5.99 18.56 25.76
C ASP A 128 7.00 19.61 26.25
N ALA A 129 6.56 20.46 27.18
CA ALA A 129 7.39 21.53 27.73
C ALA A 129 8.58 21.05 28.58
N SER A 130 8.54 19.82 29.14
CA SER A 130 9.68 19.20 29.82
C SER A 130 10.63 18.48 28.85
N GLY A 131 10.25 18.38 27.57
CA GLY A 131 11.00 17.67 26.56
C GLY A 131 10.67 16.17 26.52
N ASP A 132 9.64 15.72 27.23
CA ASP A 132 9.21 14.33 27.23
C ASP A 132 8.38 14.02 25.97
N PRO A 133 8.48 12.82 25.39
CA PRO A 133 7.68 12.44 24.23
C PRO A 133 6.19 12.47 24.53
N ILE A 134 5.41 13.13 23.67
CA ILE A 134 3.95 13.10 23.71
C ILE A 134 3.49 11.84 22.97
N PRO A 135 2.77 10.91 23.64
CA PRO A 135 2.40 9.64 23.03
C PRO A 135 1.64 9.80 21.73
N PHE A 136 2.13 9.09 20.72
CA PHE A 136 1.55 8.98 19.39
C PHE A 136 1.33 10.31 18.68
N THR A 137 1.93 11.42 19.12
CA THR A 137 1.76 12.73 18.50
C THR A 137 3.01 13.06 17.70
N TYR A 138 2.85 13.46 16.44
CA TYR A 138 3.96 13.62 15.51
C TYR A 138 3.92 14.93 14.74
N ASP A 139 5.10 15.43 14.41
CA ASP A 139 5.27 16.40 13.33
C ASP A 139 5.96 15.70 12.15
N ALA A 140 5.36 15.86 10.97
CA ALA A 140 5.82 15.27 9.73
C ALA A 140 6.02 16.36 8.67
N MET A 141 7.11 16.26 7.92
CA MET A 141 7.44 17.12 6.79
C MET A 141 7.94 16.23 5.65
N PHE A 142 7.11 16.09 4.63
CA PHE A 142 7.39 15.35 3.41
C PHE A 142 7.66 16.33 2.27
N VAL A 143 8.64 16.02 1.45
CA VAL A 143 9.04 16.81 0.27
C VAL A 143 9.20 15.92 -0.95
N GLY A 144 9.07 16.49 -2.14
CA GLY A 144 9.26 15.80 -3.40
C GLY A 144 9.27 16.77 -4.57
N THR A 145 9.40 16.24 -5.77
CA THR A 145 9.27 17.01 -7.02
C THR A 145 8.27 16.31 -7.93
N ASP A 146 7.33 17.06 -8.49
CA ASP A 146 6.40 16.55 -9.48
C ASP A 146 7.16 16.22 -10.78
N PRO A 147 7.23 14.95 -11.21
CA PRO A 147 8.02 14.56 -12.38
C PRO A 147 7.43 15.09 -13.70
N LYS A 148 6.19 15.59 -13.72
CA LYS A 148 5.53 16.12 -14.92
C LYS A 148 5.78 17.62 -15.10
N THR A 149 5.83 18.38 -14.00
CA THR A 149 5.91 19.84 -14.03
C THR A 149 7.21 20.40 -13.45
N ASP A 150 8.01 19.58 -12.77
CA ASP A 150 9.18 19.97 -11.98
C ASP A 150 8.83 20.86 -10.75
N ASP A 151 7.55 20.95 -10.41
CA ASP A 151 7.10 21.73 -9.26
C ASP A 151 7.50 21.04 -7.95
N ALA A 152 7.94 21.84 -6.98
CA ALA A 152 8.19 21.36 -5.63
C ALA A 152 6.89 20.90 -4.97
N MET A 153 6.93 19.70 -4.37
CA MET A 153 5.89 19.14 -3.51
C MET A 153 6.34 19.28 -2.06
N ARG A 154 5.46 19.75 -1.18
CA ARG A 154 5.71 19.80 0.25
C ARG A 154 4.42 19.63 1.04
N LEU A 155 4.46 18.74 2.02
CA LEU A 155 3.40 18.54 2.98
C LEU A 155 4.00 18.61 4.39
N THR A 156 3.48 19.50 5.22
CA THR A 156 3.85 19.57 6.64
C THR A 156 2.59 19.35 7.46
N LEU A 157 2.61 18.40 8.39
CA LEU A 157 1.47 18.01 9.20
C LEU A 157 1.86 17.85 10.66
N HIS A 158 1.00 18.35 11.54
CA HIS A 158 0.88 17.88 12.91
C HIS A 158 -0.18 16.77 12.95
N VAL A 159 0.18 15.60 13.45
CA VAL A 159 -0.62 14.37 13.40
C VAL A 159 -0.88 13.87 14.81
N ARG A 160 -2.16 13.65 15.13
CA ARG A 160 -2.61 13.13 16.42
C ARG A 160 -3.64 12.02 16.19
N PRO A 161 -3.24 10.74 16.28
CA PRO A 161 -4.17 9.64 16.29
C PRO A 161 -5.20 9.79 17.42
N THR A 162 -6.43 9.42 17.12
CA THR A 162 -7.56 9.46 18.04
C THR A 162 -7.88 8.08 18.60
N ARG A 163 -7.25 7.02 18.05
CA ARG A 163 -7.40 5.62 18.46
C ARG A 163 -6.06 5.00 18.88
N PRO A 164 -6.10 3.98 19.75
CA PRO A 164 -4.89 3.20 20.04
C PRO A 164 -4.33 2.53 18.78
N PRO A 165 -3.04 2.19 18.75
CA PRO A 165 -2.53 1.25 17.76
C PRO A 165 -3.23 -0.10 17.91
N VAL A 166 -3.34 -0.85 16.82
CA VAL A 166 -4.02 -2.13 16.74
C VAL A 166 -3.05 -3.16 16.15
N PRO A 167 -2.79 -4.28 16.83
CA PRO A 167 -1.92 -5.32 16.29
C PRO A 167 -2.63 -5.96 15.09
N LEU A 168 -1.92 -6.11 13.98
CA LEU A 168 -2.51 -6.72 12.80
C LEU A 168 -2.89 -8.19 13.09
N GLY A 169 -4.06 -8.60 12.62
CA GLY A 169 -4.67 -9.89 12.95
C GLY A 169 -5.25 -9.96 14.37
N ALA A 170 -5.44 -8.81 15.04
CA ALA A 170 -6.02 -8.69 16.38
C ALA A 170 -5.38 -9.65 17.39
N ALA A 171 -6.17 -10.19 18.32
CA ALA A 171 -5.69 -11.16 19.31
C ALA A 171 -5.28 -12.52 18.70
N THR A 172 -5.69 -12.81 17.46
CA THR A 172 -5.39 -14.08 16.78
C THR A 172 -3.91 -14.17 16.43
N TYR A 173 -3.35 -13.09 15.89
CA TYR A 173 -1.93 -13.02 15.48
C TYR A 173 -1.08 -12.14 16.38
N ASN A 174 -1.71 -11.27 17.18
CA ASN A 174 -1.02 -10.30 18.06
C ASN A 174 0.05 -9.49 17.31
N GLY A 175 -0.23 -9.13 16.06
CA GLY A 175 0.68 -8.32 15.25
C GLY A 175 1.88 -9.07 14.72
N ARG A 176 2.05 -10.37 15.02
CA ARG A 176 3.13 -11.21 14.48
C ARG A 176 2.58 -12.14 13.41
N ILE A 177 2.97 -11.89 12.17
CA ILE A 177 2.31 -12.43 10.98
C ILE A 177 3.31 -13.12 10.04
N GLU A 178 2.79 -13.82 9.04
CA GLU A 178 3.56 -14.27 7.89
C GLU A 178 3.29 -13.34 6.71
N CYS A 179 4.33 -12.63 6.27
CA CYS A 179 4.22 -11.68 5.17
C CYS A 179 5.26 -12.01 4.09
N PHE A 180 4.84 -12.06 2.83
CA PHE A 180 5.62 -12.53 1.69
C PHE A 180 6.19 -13.95 1.85
N GLY A 181 5.48 -14.83 2.57
CA GLY A 181 5.96 -16.18 2.91
C GLY A 181 7.10 -16.19 3.94
N GLN A 182 7.26 -15.10 4.68
CA GLN A 182 8.30 -14.91 5.68
C GLN A 182 7.64 -14.81 7.06
N PRO A 183 7.88 -15.77 7.97
CA PRO A 183 7.31 -15.72 9.31
C PRO A 183 8.03 -14.68 10.18
N GLY A 184 7.33 -14.17 11.19
CA GLY A 184 7.94 -13.29 12.19
C GLY A 184 8.07 -11.84 11.74
N THR A 185 7.34 -11.45 10.70
CA THR A 185 7.05 -10.03 10.44
C THR A 185 6.14 -9.51 11.54
N TYR A 186 6.47 -8.34 12.07
CA TYR A 186 5.59 -7.62 12.98
C TYR A 186 4.88 -6.50 12.24
N SER A 187 3.63 -6.26 12.61
CA SER A 187 2.83 -5.16 12.09
C SER A 187 1.77 -4.69 13.07
N TYR A 188 1.60 -3.37 13.12
CA TYR A 188 0.44 -2.73 13.72
C TYR A 188 0.03 -1.54 12.86
N PHE A 189 -1.25 -1.22 12.89
CA PHE A 189 -1.76 0.00 12.28
C PHE A 189 -2.40 0.88 13.35
N GLN A 190 -2.47 2.18 13.08
CA GLN A 190 -3.16 3.14 13.92
C GLN A 190 -4.02 4.02 13.02
N THR A 191 -5.30 4.18 13.37
CA THR A 191 -6.28 4.90 12.56
C THR A 191 -6.98 5.98 13.37
N GLY A 192 -7.86 6.74 12.71
CA GLY A 192 -8.48 7.94 13.26
C GLY A 192 -7.42 9.00 13.50
N MET A 193 -7.28 9.98 12.61
CA MET A 193 -6.12 10.88 12.63
C MET A 193 -6.59 12.32 12.64
N ALA A 194 -6.36 13.08 13.71
CA ALA A 194 -6.47 14.53 13.63
C ALA A 194 -5.20 15.08 12.98
N MET A 195 -5.32 15.57 11.74
CA MET A 195 -4.22 16.12 10.96
C MET A 195 -4.46 17.61 10.69
N ALA A 196 -3.44 18.43 10.86
CA ALA A 196 -3.49 19.84 10.49
C ALA A 196 -2.11 20.33 10.03
N GLY A 197 -2.07 21.19 9.01
CA GLY A 197 -0.80 21.74 8.55
C GLY A 197 -0.90 22.51 7.25
N THR A 198 0.09 22.34 6.37
CA THR A 198 0.16 23.06 5.08
C THR A 198 0.57 22.13 3.95
N LEU A 199 -0.04 22.34 2.79
CA LEU A 199 0.30 21.66 1.54
C LEU A 199 0.79 22.70 0.53
N ARG A 200 1.85 22.37 -0.21
CA ARG A 200 2.33 23.13 -1.36
C ARG A 200 2.62 22.17 -2.53
N TRP A 201 2.05 22.47 -3.69
CA TRP A 201 2.28 21.71 -4.92
C TRP A 201 1.93 22.60 -6.12
N GLY A 202 2.96 22.95 -6.91
CA GLY A 202 2.82 23.92 -8.00
C GLY A 202 2.23 25.25 -7.52
N PRO A 203 1.13 25.74 -8.13
CA PRO A 203 0.49 26.99 -7.70
C PRO A 203 -0.33 26.85 -6.42
N VAL A 204 -0.60 25.62 -5.95
CA VAL A 204 -1.41 25.37 -4.74
C VAL A 204 -0.53 25.56 -3.51
N SER A 205 -0.98 26.40 -2.58
CA SER A 205 -0.38 26.58 -1.25
C SER A 205 -1.46 26.92 -0.24
N GLU A 206 -1.86 25.95 0.58
CA GLU A 206 -3.02 26.11 1.47
C GLU A 206 -2.77 25.50 2.85
N ARG A 207 -3.50 26.01 3.85
CA ARG A 207 -3.70 25.28 5.11
C ARG A 207 -4.61 24.11 4.85
N VAL A 208 -4.27 22.96 5.43
CA VAL A 208 -5.01 21.71 5.26
C VAL A 208 -5.34 21.08 6.61
N SER A 209 -6.44 20.34 6.66
CA SER A 209 -6.81 19.51 7.81
C SER A 209 -7.47 18.21 7.38
N GLY A 210 -7.41 17.18 8.20
CA GLY A 210 -7.98 15.87 7.89
C GLY A 210 -8.33 15.07 9.14
N THR A 211 -9.23 14.11 8.98
CA THR A 211 -9.69 13.20 10.04
C THR A 211 -9.56 11.71 9.68
N ALA A 212 -9.60 11.40 8.38
CA ALA A 212 -9.41 10.06 7.84
C ALA A 212 -7.95 9.87 7.43
N GLY A 213 -7.31 8.86 7.99
CA GLY A 213 -5.91 8.54 7.74
C GLY A 213 -5.45 7.40 8.63
N HIS A 214 -4.25 6.92 8.36
CA HIS A 214 -3.65 5.85 9.11
C HIS A 214 -2.13 5.91 9.07
N ILE A 215 -1.54 5.35 10.12
CA ILE A 215 -0.15 4.96 10.18
C ILE A 215 -0.13 3.45 10.07
N ASP A 216 0.72 2.93 9.19
CA ASP A 216 1.08 1.51 9.20
C ASP A 216 2.56 1.36 9.51
N ARG A 217 2.87 0.34 10.31
CA ARG A 217 4.22 0.01 10.74
C ARG A 217 4.43 -1.46 10.53
N GLN A 218 5.51 -1.78 9.83
CA GLN A 218 5.87 -3.15 9.54
C GLN A 218 7.38 -3.32 9.52
N TRP A 219 7.88 -4.34 10.23
CA TRP A 219 9.30 -4.68 10.22
C TRP A 219 9.49 -6.18 10.05
N PHE A 220 10.51 -6.52 9.27
CA PHE A 220 10.75 -7.87 8.78
C PHE A 220 12.14 -8.36 9.23
N PRO A 221 12.25 -9.62 9.67
CA PRO A 221 13.55 -10.21 9.98
C PRO A 221 14.55 -10.13 8.82
N VAL A 222 14.06 -10.30 7.60
CA VAL A 222 14.82 -10.21 6.34
C VAL A 222 14.15 -9.21 5.40
N VAL A 223 14.83 -8.79 4.32
CA VAL A 223 14.24 -7.82 3.38
C VAL A 223 12.82 -8.23 2.92
N ALA A 224 11.88 -7.28 2.97
CA ALA A 224 10.52 -7.49 2.52
C ALA A 224 10.52 -7.92 1.05
N ASN A 225 9.85 -9.04 0.76
CA ASN A 225 9.75 -9.59 -0.58
C ASN A 225 11.13 -9.81 -1.26
N GLY A 226 12.07 -10.47 -0.54
CA GLY A 226 13.44 -10.75 -0.99
C GLY A 226 13.60 -11.66 -2.23
N GLY A 227 12.49 -11.95 -2.93
CA GLY A 227 12.49 -12.62 -4.22
C GLY A 227 12.51 -14.15 -4.21
N GLY A 228 12.33 -14.76 -3.04
CA GLY A 228 12.27 -16.22 -2.90
C GLY A 228 13.55 -16.93 -3.38
N PRO A 229 13.47 -18.22 -3.75
CA PRO A 229 14.64 -19.01 -4.16
C PRO A 229 15.34 -18.52 -5.44
N THR A 230 14.65 -17.74 -6.28
CA THR A 230 15.17 -17.27 -7.57
C THR A 230 15.69 -15.83 -7.53
N GLY A 231 15.43 -15.11 -6.44
CA GLY A 231 15.72 -13.68 -6.32
C GLY A 231 14.78 -12.78 -7.13
N ASP A 232 13.72 -13.34 -7.74
CA ASP A 232 12.69 -12.54 -8.42
C ASP A 232 11.71 -11.97 -7.40
N MET A 233 11.78 -10.66 -7.15
CA MET A 233 10.87 -9.94 -6.24
C MET A 233 9.39 -10.08 -6.61
N ARG A 234 9.05 -10.61 -7.79
CA ARG A 234 7.68 -10.94 -8.18
C ARG A 234 7.27 -12.37 -7.80
N TRP A 235 8.06 -13.09 -7.01
CA TRP A 235 7.70 -14.40 -6.45
C TRP A 235 6.43 -14.32 -5.59
N ARG A 236 6.28 -13.21 -4.86
CA ARG A 236 5.06 -12.86 -4.11
C ARG A 236 4.47 -11.57 -4.64
N ALA A 237 3.17 -11.41 -4.40
CA ALA A 237 2.49 -10.13 -4.50
C ALA A 237 1.49 -9.99 -3.35
N HIS A 238 1.01 -8.77 -3.17
CA HIS A 238 0.04 -8.42 -2.15
C HIS A 238 -0.90 -7.34 -2.61
N GLU A 239 -1.99 -7.24 -1.87
CA GLU A 239 -2.97 -6.19 -1.91
C GLU A 239 -3.27 -5.78 -0.48
N TRP A 240 -3.31 -4.49 -0.19
CA TRP A 240 -3.62 -3.96 1.13
C TRP A 240 -4.61 -2.80 1.04
N ARG A 241 -5.59 -2.78 1.92
CA ARG A 241 -6.61 -1.73 1.96
C ARG A 241 -6.76 -1.25 3.38
N THR A 242 -6.65 0.06 3.57
CA THR A 242 -7.04 0.68 4.84
C THR A 242 -8.27 1.52 4.57
N VAL A 243 -9.41 1.14 5.17
CA VAL A 243 -10.73 1.73 4.92
C VAL A 243 -11.22 2.40 6.20
N ASN A 244 -11.50 3.70 6.14
CA ASN A 244 -12.13 4.47 7.20
C ASN A 244 -13.62 4.65 6.89
N LEU A 245 -14.49 3.88 7.54
CA LEU A 245 -15.94 3.98 7.34
C LEU A 245 -16.52 5.17 8.13
N ASP A 246 -17.57 5.77 7.59
CA ASP A 246 -18.38 6.83 8.21
C ASP A 246 -19.08 6.40 9.50
N SER A 247 -19.33 5.10 9.67
CA SER A 247 -19.75 4.47 10.93
C SER A 247 -18.72 4.62 12.07
N GLY A 248 -17.50 5.04 11.75
CA GLY A 248 -16.36 5.07 12.65
C GLY A 248 -15.65 3.73 12.78
N VAL A 249 -16.03 2.67 12.06
CA VAL A 249 -15.21 1.44 12.02
C VAL A 249 -14.12 1.59 10.96
N ASP A 250 -12.88 1.27 11.34
CA ASP A 250 -11.77 1.24 10.39
C ASP A 250 -11.34 -0.20 10.13
N LEU A 251 -10.94 -0.51 8.90
CA LEU A 251 -10.52 -1.85 8.49
C LEU A 251 -9.12 -1.77 7.86
N SER A 252 -8.25 -2.68 8.24
CA SER A 252 -7.05 -3.05 7.47
C SER A 252 -7.30 -4.42 6.86
N ILE A 253 -7.23 -4.53 5.53
CA ILE A 253 -7.56 -5.75 4.77
C ILE A 253 -6.37 -6.10 3.90
N TRP A 254 -5.89 -7.33 3.96
CA TRP A 254 -4.71 -7.76 3.21
C TRP A 254 -4.92 -9.11 2.54
N HIS A 255 -4.43 -9.21 1.31
CA HIS A 255 -4.41 -10.43 0.51
C HIS A 255 -3.00 -10.62 -0.01
N GLN A 256 -2.51 -11.86 0.02
CA GLN A 256 -1.16 -12.20 -0.42
C GLN A 256 -1.21 -13.36 -1.40
N PHE A 257 -0.32 -13.36 -2.38
CA PHE A 257 -0.37 -14.28 -3.50
C PHE A 257 0.98 -14.99 -3.73
N ASP A 258 0.93 -16.31 -3.91
CA ASP A 258 2.01 -17.08 -4.51
C ASP A 258 1.94 -16.96 -6.02
N ARG A 259 2.85 -16.18 -6.59
CA ARG A 259 2.88 -15.98 -8.03
C ARG A 259 3.46 -17.18 -8.77
N THR A 260 4.09 -18.12 -8.08
CA THR A 260 4.62 -19.34 -8.69
C THR A 260 3.59 -20.46 -8.73
N GLU A 261 2.56 -20.36 -7.89
CA GLU A 261 1.42 -21.27 -7.86
C GLU A 261 0.16 -20.58 -8.41
N ARG A 262 0.22 -20.10 -9.66
CA ARG A 262 -0.91 -19.45 -10.36
C ARG A 262 -1.65 -18.37 -9.53
N ASN A 263 -0.90 -17.51 -8.84
CA ASN A 263 -1.44 -16.47 -7.95
C ASN A 263 -2.32 -17.05 -6.83
N ALA A 264 -1.99 -18.22 -6.30
CA ALA A 264 -2.71 -18.83 -5.18
C ALA A 264 -2.68 -17.92 -3.94
N PRO A 265 -3.82 -17.69 -3.26
CA PRO A 265 -3.84 -16.97 -1.99
C PRO A 265 -2.94 -17.65 -0.94
N GLN A 266 -2.24 -16.83 -0.15
CA GLN A 266 -1.42 -17.30 0.96
C GLN A 266 -2.21 -17.33 2.28
N PRO A 267 -1.85 -18.20 3.25
CA PRO A 267 -2.64 -18.43 4.47
C PRO A 267 -2.91 -17.19 5.32
N PHE A 268 -2.00 -16.22 5.36
CA PHE A 268 -2.24 -14.96 6.06
C PHE A 268 -2.91 -13.94 5.12
N SER A 269 -4.24 -14.03 5.01
CA SER A 269 -5.13 -13.06 4.37
C SER A 269 -6.34 -12.77 5.28
N GLY A 270 -6.99 -11.62 5.13
CA GLY A 270 -8.17 -11.27 5.92
C GLY A 270 -8.32 -9.78 6.21
N ALA A 271 -9.05 -9.47 7.28
CA ALA A 271 -9.26 -8.12 7.78
C ALA A 271 -9.08 -8.01 9.30
N THR A 272 -8.51 -6.89 9.75
CA THR A 272 -8.49 -6.47 11.15
C THR A 272 -9.29 -5.19 11.30
N LEU A 273 -10.15 -5.13 12.31
CA LEU A 273 -11.05 -4.01 12.54
C LEU A 273 -10.63 -3.23 13.78
N SER A 274 -10.76 -1.91 13.68
CA SER A 274 -10.64 -0.96 14.79
C SER A 274 -11.96 -0.25 14.99
N HIS A 275 -12.44 -0.21 16.23
CA HIS A 275 -13.73 0.36 16.59
C HIS A 275 -13.57 1.79 17.13
N PRO A 276 -14.61 2.64 17.01
CA PRO A 276 -14.57 4.00 17.55
C PRO A 276 -14.80 4.03 19.07
N ASP A 277 -15.26 2.92 19.66
CA ASP A 277 -15.41 2.72 21.10
C ASP A 277 -14.26 1.88 21.67
N ASP A 278 -14.30 1.59 22.98
CA ASP A 278 -13.27 0.78 23.65
C ASP A 278 -13.41 -0.73 23.37
N SER A 279 -14.12 -1.13 22.32
CA SER A 279 -14.22 -2.55 21.92
C SER A 279 -12.87 -3.07 21.47
N ALA A 280 -12.60 -4.33 21.78
CA ALA A 280 -11.38 -4.99 21.33
C ALA A 280 -11.37 -5.11 19.79
N PRO A 281 -10.18 -5.02 19.14
CA PRO A 281 -10.05 -5.29 17.73
C PRO A 281 -10.55 -6.69 17.34
N GLU A 282 -11.15 -6.79 16.16
CA GLU A 282 -11.66 -8.05 15.59
C GLU A 282 -10.79 -8.49 14.41
N TYR A 283 -10.71 -9.81 14.17
CA TYR A 283 -10.09 -10.41 13.00
C TYR A 283 -11.08 -11.30 12.26
N ALA A 284 -11.09 -11.21 10.93
CA ALA A 284 -11.84 -12.10 10.05
C ALA A 284 -10.94 -12.61 8.92
N ASP A 285 -10.95 -13.92 8.68
CA ASP A 285 -10.19 -14.62 7.64
C ASP A 285 -11.01 -14.95 6.38
N ASP A 286 -12.31 -14.65 6.39
CA ASP A 286 -13.26 -14.98 5.32
C ASP A 286 -13.51 -13.82 4.34
N VAL A 287 -12.58 -12.86 4.25
CA VAL A 287 -12.71 -11.74 3.32
C VAL A 287 -12.44 -12.23 1.90
N GLU A 288 -13.45 -12.10 1.04
CA GLU A 288 -13.38 -12.43 -0.37
C GLU A 288 -13.29 -11.15 -1.21
N VAL A 289 -12.43 -11.16 -2.23
CA VAL A 289 -12.25 -10.06 -3.19
C VAL A 289 -12.68 -10.53 -4.56
N THR A 290 -13.68 -9.87 -5.15
CA THR A 290 -14.04 -10.03 -6.56
C THR A 290 -13.58 -8.81 -7.34
N VAL A 291 -12.54 -8.96 -8.16
CA VAL A 291 -12.05 -7.90 -9.05
C VAL A 291 -13.01 -7.74 -10.24
N THR A 292 -13.48 -6.51 -10.46
CA THR A 292 -14.45 -6.18 -11.52
C THR A 292 -13.86 -5.33 -12.63
N SER A 293 -12.67 -4.74 -12.42
CA SER A 293 -11.88 -4.13 -13.49
C SER A 293 -10.40 -4.19 -13.19
N TYR A 294 -9.60 -4.03 -14.24
CA TYR A 294 -8.15 -3.86 -14.16
C TYR A 294 -7.75 -2.57 -14.86
N VAL A 295 -6.63 -2.02 -14.43
CA VAL A 295 -6.02 -0.84 -15.05
C VAL A 295 -4.61 -1.17 -15.53
N ARG A 296 -4.27 -0.72 -16.73
CA ARG A 296 -2.94 -0.91 -17.30
C ARG A 296 -1.94 0.00 -16.59
N TRP A 297 -0.72 -0.49 -16.36
CA TRP A 297 0.36 0.32 -15.80
C TRP A 297 0.67 1.55 -16.67
N PRO A 298 0.87 2.74 -16.07
CA PRO A 298 1.29 3.93 -16.79
C PRO A 298 2.80 3.91 -17.05
N GLU A 299 3.23 3.80 -18.31
CA GLU A 299 4.66 3.76 -18.68
C GLU A 299 5.44 5.05 -18.38
N SER A 300 4.75 6.12 -17.97
CA SER A 300 5.38 7.32 -17.43
C SER A 300 6.08 7.09 -16.08
N VAL A 301 5.70 6.02 -15.36
CA VAL A 301 6.32 5.62 -14.09
C VAL A 301 7.22 4.41 -14.33
N ARG A 302 8.50 4.55 -13.98
CA ARG A 302 9.50 3.49 -14.11
C ARG A 302 9.72 2.79 -12.78
N THR A 303 9.73 1.47 -12.79
CA THR A 303 10.13 0.63 -11.66
C THR A 303 11.66 0.51 -11.61
N LEU A 304 12.22 0.21 -10.44
CA LEU A 304 13.65 -0.05 -10.30
C LEU A 304 14.07 -1.35 -11.03
N VAL A 305 13.32 -2.42 -10.81
CA VAL A 305 13.51 -3.71 -11.48
C VAL A 305 12.73 -3.69 -12.78
N PRO A 306 13.38 -3.90 -13.95
CA PRO A 306 12.70 -3.93 -15.24
C PRO A 306 11.49 -4.89 -15.24
N PRO A 307 10.35 -4.46 -15.78
CA PRO A 307 9.16 -5.31 -15.86
C PRO A 307 9.39 -6.47 -16.84
N PRO A 308 8.83 -7.67 -16.59
CA PRO A 308 8.90 -8.80 -17.53
C PRO A 308 8.11 -8.56 -18.82
N SER A 309 7.20 -7.57 -18.82
CA SER A 309 6.40 -7.20 -19.97
C SER A 309 5.98 -5.73 -19.89
N ALA A 310 5.90 -5.07 -21.05
CA ALA A 310 5.25 -3.77 -21.16
C ALA A 310 3.75 -3.86 -20.84
N ALA A 311 3.09 -4.95 -21.27
CA ALA A 311 1.71 -5.23 -20.92
C ALA A 311 1.63 -5.75 -19.49
N ARG A 312 1.12 -4.92 -18.59
CA ARG A 312 0.91 -5.24 -17.18
C ARG A 312 -0.33 -4.53 -16.67
N TYR A 313 -1.18 -5.28 -15.98
CA TYR A 313 -2.49 -4.82 -15.51
C TYR A 313 -2.63 -5.10 -14.02
N LEU A 314 -3.08 -4.12 -13.25
CA LEU A 314 -3.30 -4.28 -11.81
C LEU A 314 -4.80 -4.19 -11.50
N PRO A 315 -5.31 -4.91 -10.49
CA PRO A 315 -6.70 -4.81 -10.06
C PRO A 315 -7.10 -3.35 -9.80
N ASP A 316 -8.29 -2.95 -10.21
CA ASP A 316 -8.71 -1.54 -10.16
C ASP A 316 -10.00 -1.35 -9.37
N ARG A 317 -11.13 -1.89 -9.85
CA ARG A 317 -12.40 -1.92 -9.09
C ARG A 317 -12.63 -3.32 -8.56
N HIS A 318 -13.24 -3.41 -7.39
CA HIS A 318 -13.52 -4.69 -6.76
C HIS A 318 -14.68 -4.60 -5.78
N ARG A 319 -15.21 -5.77 -5.42
CA ARG A 319 -16.16 -5.97 -4.33
C ARG A 319 -15.51 -6.80 -3.23
N LEU A 320 -15.69 -6.38 -1.99
CA LEU A 320 -15.26 -7.07 -0.78
C LEU A 320 -16.49 -7.67 -0.10
N THR A 321 -16.42 -8.94 0.26
CA THR A 321 -17.47 -9.60 1.04
C THR A 321 -16.89 -10.39 2.20
N SER A 322 -17.59 -10.42 3.34
CA SER A 322 -17.28 -11.31 4.47
C SER A 322 -18.58 -11.68 5.18
N ARG A 323 -18.76 -12.97 5.44
CA ARG A 323 -19.92 -13.46 6.19
C ARG A 323 -19.76 -13.16 7.67
N ALA A 324 -18.56 -13.36 8.22
CA ALA A 324 -18.27 -13.12 9.63
C ALA A 324 -18.51 -11.64 10.02
N LEU A 325 -18.19 -10.72 9.11
CA LEU A 325 -18.35 -9.28 9.33
C LEU A 325 -19.71 -8.74 8.86
N GLU A 326 -20.53 -9.55 8.18
CA GLU A 326 -21.70 -9.08 7.42
C GLU A 326 -21.33 -7.88 6.53
N LEU A 327 -20.21 -8.02 5.81
CA LEU A 327 -19.59 -6.98 4.99
C LEU A 327 -19.90 -7.20 3.52
N ASP A 328 -20.25 -6.12 2.83
CA ASP A 328 -20.39 -6.06 1.38
C ASP A 328 -20.06 -4.65 0.92
N LEU A 329 -18.86 -4.43 0.38
CA LEU A 329 -18.40 -3.11 -0.06
C LEU A 329 -17.92 -3.16 -1.51
N VAL A 330 -18.27 -2.15 -2.29
CA VAL A 330 -17.70 -1.89 -3.62
C VAL A 330 -16.68 -0.78 -3.51
N GLY A 331 -15.45 -1.04 -3.96
CA GLY A 331 -14.34 -0.09 -3.98
C GLY A 331 -14.13 0.50 -5.37
N GLU A 332 -13.99 1.82 -5.43
CA GLU A 332 -13.71 2.56 -6.68
C GLU A 332 -12.52 3.52 -6.48
N PRO A 333 -11.60 3.59 -7.46
CA PRO A 333 -10.49 4.53 -7.41
C PRO A 333 -11.01 5.97 -7.53
N LEU A 334 -10.44 6.87 -6.74
CA LEU A 334 -10.61 8.31 -6.91
C LEU A 334 -9.58 8.89 -7.90
N ILE A 335 -8.50 8.15 -8.14
CA ILE A 335 -7.41 8.54 -9.04
C ILE A 335 -7.10 7.37 -9.98
N PRO A 336 -7.04 7.58 -11.30
CA PRO A 336 -6.74 6.52 -12.24
C PRO A 336 -5.26 6.12 -12.16
N ALA A 337 -5.00 4.80 -12.05
CA ALA A 337 -3.67 4.20 -12.13
C ALA A 337 -2.59 4.92 -11.28
N PRO A 338 -2.76 5.04 -9.96
CA PRO A 338 -1.84 5.76 -9.10
C PRO A 338 -0.57 4.92 -8.86
N ALA A 339 0.37 4.96 -9.79
CA ALA A 339 1.59 4.16 -9.78
C ALA A 339 2.74 4.90 -9.13
N HIS A 340 3.59 4.17 -8.42
CA HIS A 340 4.77 4.70 -7.74
C HIS A 340 6.04 4.05 -8.25
N ALA A 341 7.14 4.80 -8.28
CA ALA A 341 8.43 4.33 -8.77
C ALA A 341 9.15 3.47 -7.72
N LEU A 342 8.43 2.51 -7.12
CA LEU A 342 8.95 1.51 -6.18
C LEU A 342 9.73 0.40 -6.91
N PRO A 343 10.35 -0.56 -6.19
CA PRO A 343 11.20 -1.54 -6.84
C PRO A 343 10.54 -2.39 -7.93
N LEU A 344 9.24 -2.66 -7.80
CA LEU A 344 8.40 -3.42 -8.73
C LEU A 344 7.11 -2.66 -9.03
N GLU A 345 6.25 -3.23 -9.88
CA GLU A 345 4.95 -2.65 -10.20
C GLU A 345 4.12 -2.45 -8.93
N TYR A 346 4.00 -1.21 -8.50
CA TYR A 346 3.28 -0.84 -7.30
C TYR A 346 2.32 0.30 -7.59
N MET A 347 1.04 0.07 -7.28
CA MET A 347 0.03 1.12 -7.30
C MET A 347 -0.55 1.28 -5.90
N GLU A 348 -0.71 2.53 -5.49
CA GLU A 348 -1.43 2.85 -4.28
C GLU A 348 -2.13 4.19 -4.42
N GLY A 349 -3.39 4.28 -4.02
CA GLY A 349 -4.05 5.56 -4.07
C GLY A 349 -5.39 5.59 -3.36
N PRO A 350 -6.02 6.78 -3.36
CA PRO A 350 -7.26 7.02 -2.65
C PRO A 350 -8.44 6.32 -3.33
N TYR A 351 -9.28 5.70 -2.51
CA TYR A 351 -10.46 4.92 -2.89
C TYR A 351 -11.70 5.39 -2.13
N ARG A 352 -12.85 5.20 -2.76
CA ARG A 352 -14.15 5.27 -2.09
C ARG A 352 -14.74 3.88 -1.99
N TYR A 353 -15.26 3.53 -0.81
CA TYR A 353 -15.98 2.28 -0.59
C TYR A 353 -17.43 2.56 -0.22
N ARG A 354 -18.37 1.88 -0.87
CA ARG A 354 -19.80 1.98 -0.55
C ARG A 354 -20.44 0.61 -0.44
N GLY A 355 -21.38 0.46 0.49
CA GLY A 355 -22.15 -0.77 0.62
C GLY A 355 -22.70 -0.93 2.02
N THR A 356 -22.56 -2.11 2.60
CA THR A 356 -23.07 -2.44 3.93
C THR A 356 -22.01 -3.06 4.83
N PHE A 357 -22.12 -2.75 6.13
CA PHE A 357 -21.42 -3.41 7.21
C PHE A 357 -22.41 -3.71 8.33
N ARG A 358 -22.53 -4.98 8.75
CA ARG A 358 -23.51 -5.42 9.78
C ARG A 358 -24.94 -4.98 9.47
N GLY A 359 -25.32 -5.17 8.20
CA GLY A 359 -26.64 -4.81 7.67
C GLY A 359 -26.94 -3.31 7.56
N ARG A 360 -25.97 -2.43 7.87
CA ARG A 360 -26.14 -0.97 7.80
C ARG A 360 -25.41 -0.39 6.60
N PRO A 361 -26.01 0.56 5.87
CA PRO A 361 -25.31 1.31 4.84
C PRO A 361 -24.11 2.04 5.42
N VAL A 362 -22.98 1.98 4.72
CA VAL A 362 -21.75 2.70 5.07
C VAL A 362 -21.11 3.27 3.81
N ASP A 363 -20.39 4.36 4.00
CA ASP A 363 -19.48 4.93 3.02
C ASP A 363 -18.09 5.13 3.66
N GLY A 364 -17.02 4.98 2.90
CA GLY A 364 -15.67 5.01 3.44
C GLY A 364 -14.65 5.63 2.49
N PHE A 365 -13.71 6.38 3.07
CA PHE A 365 -12.48 6.77 2.39
C PHE A 365 -11.41 5.72 2.67
N ALA A 366 -10.57 5.44 1.70
CA ALA A 366 -9.55 4.40 1.85
C ALA A 366 -8.30 4.70 1.04
N PHE A 367 -7.24 3.96 1.34
CA PHE A 367 -6.15 3.70 0.41
C PHE A 367 -6.18 2.23 -0.01
N TYR A 368 -5.82 1.97 -1.27
CA TYR A 368 -5.68 0.62 -1.80
C TYR A 368 -4.32 0.46 -2.49
N GLU A 369 -3.42 -0.25 -1.81
CA GLU A 369 -2.11 -0.70 -2.25
C GLU A 369 -2.20 -2.04 -2.98
N ARG A 370 -1.44 -2.20 -4.06
CA ARG A 370 -1.39 -3.42 -4.86
C ARG A 370 -0.09 -3.58 -5.62
N SER A 371 0.44 -4.81 -5.61
CA SER A 371 1.64 -5.22 -6.36
C SER A 371 1.39 -6.37 -7.34
N LEU A 372 0.17 -6.92 -7.37
CA LEU A 372 -0.21 -8.01 -8.28
C LEU A 372 -0.42 -7.48 -9.70
N ALA A 373 0.68 -7.24 -10.42
CA ALA A 373 0.64 -6.94 -11.84
C ALA A 373 0.47 -8.23 -12.66
N LEU A 374 -0.55 -8.29 -13.49
CA LEU A 374 -0.89 -9.39 -14.39
C LEU A 374 -0.27 -9.15 -15.76
N TRP A 375 0.52 -10.11 -16.26
CA TRP A 375 1.19 -10.02 -17.57
C TRP A 375 1.33 -11.36 -18.30
N ARG A 376 1.10 -12.48 -17.62
CA ARG A 376 1.18 -13.81 -18.23
C ARG A 376 -0.09 -14.09 -19.00
N ASP A 377 -0.01 -14.97 -19.99
CA ASP A 377 -1.14 -15.33 -20.85
C ASP A 377 -2.41 -15.67 -20.05
N TRP A 378 -2.31 -16.59 -19.09
CA TRP A 378 -3.44 -17.00 -18.24
C TRP A 378 -3.95 -15.89 -17.31
N GLU A 379 -3.06 -14.99 -16.85
CA GLU A 379 -3.46 -13.82 -16.03
C GLU A 379 -4.22 -12.79 -16.89
N LEU A 380 -3.78 -12.58 -18.13
CA LEU A 380 -4.44 -11.64 -19.05
C LEU A 380 -5.82 -12.15 -19.51
N VAL A 381 -6.11 -13.45 -19.39
CA VAL A 381 -7.48 -13.96 -19.57
C VAL A 381 -8.41 -13.50 -18.44
N ASP A 382 -7.92 -13.32 -17.21
CA ASP A 382 -8.72 -12.76 -16.11
C ASP A 382 -9.01 -11.28 -16.34
N VAL A 383 -8.05 -10.55 -16.93
CA VAL A 383 -8.25 -9.18 -17.39
C VAL A 383 -9.33 -9.11 -18.48
N LEU A 384 -9.30 -10.02 -19.44
CA LEU A 384 -10.33 -10.15 -20.48
C LEU A 384 -11.71 -10.47 -19.89
N ALA A 385 -11.77 -11.40 -18.94
CA ALA A 385 -13.02 -11.80 -18.29
C ALA A 385 -13.69 -10.59 -17.59
N ALA A 386 -12.90 -9.79 -16.85
CA ALA A 386 -13.39 -8.58 -16.19
C ALA A 386 -13.80 -7.47 -17.18
N ALA A 387 -13.09 -7.33 -18.31
CA ALA A 387 -13.41 -6.35 -19.35
C ALA A 387 -14.59 -6.76 -20.25
N SER A 388 -15.03 -8.02 -20.20
CA SER A 388 -16.12 -8.54 -21.03
C SER A 388 -17.04 -9.47 -20.25
N SER A 389 -16.82 -10.79 -20.36
CA SER A 389 -17.58 -11.82 -19.67
C SER A 389 -16.80 -13.12 -19.59
N GLU A 390 -17.18 -13.96 -18.63
CA GLU A 390 -16.66 -15.32 -18.48
C GLU A 390 -16.91 -16.19 -19.72
N GLN A 391 -17.94 -15.89 -20.53
CA GLN A 391 -18.26 -16.66 -21.74
C GLN A 391 -17.17 -16.57 -22.82
N LEU A 392 -16.48 -15.42 -22.92
CA LEU A 392 -15.36 -15.24 -23.85
C LEU A 392 -14.04 -15.75 -23.27
N ALA A 393 -13.88 -15.69 -21.95
CA ALA A 393 -12.66 -16.07 -21.26
C ALA A 393 -12.52 -17.58 -21.04
N ALA A 394 -13.61 -18.31 -20.75
CA ALA A 394 -13.55 -19.73 -20.41
C ALA A 394 -12.96 -20.63 -21.51
N PRO A 395 -13.27 -20.45 -22.82
CA PRO A 395 -12.61 -21.20 -23.88
C PRO A 395 -11.10 -20.94 -23.92
N LEU A 396 -10.68 -19.68 -23.71
CA LEU A 396 -9.27 -19.30 -23.68
C LEU A 396 -8.52 -19.93 -22.52
N ARG A 397 -9.08 -19.92 -21.29
CA ARG A 397 -8.49 -20.63 -20.14
C ARG A 397 -8.26 -22.10 -20.45
N THR A 398 -9.27 -22.77 -21.02
CA THR A 398 -9.17 -24.19 -21.39
C THR A 398 -8.07 -24.44 -22.43
N MET A 399 -7.94 -23.58 -23.43
CA MET A 399 -6.90 -23.70 -24.45
C MET A 399 -5.50 -23.47 -23.87
N ILE A 400 -5.32 -22.44 -23.06
CA ILE A 400 -4.04 -22.11 -22.42
C ILE A 400 -3.60 -23.22 -21.46
N ASP A 401 -4.50 -23.70 -20.60
CA ASP A 401 -4.22 -24.77 -19.63
C ASP A 401 -3.87 -26.09 -20.32
N SER A 402 -4.38 -26.31 -21.54
CA SER A 402 -4.05 -27.47 -22.37
C SER A 402 -2.82 -27.25 -23.28
N GLY A 403 -2.13 -26.12 -23.17
CA GLY A 403 -0.97 -25.77 -24.02
C GLY A 403 -1.32 -25.42 -25.48
N ARG A 404 -2.60 -25.23 -25.82
CA ARG A 404 -3.09 -24.96 -27.18
C ARG A 404 -3.02 -23.46 -27.54
N ARG A 405 -1.84 -22.84 -27.38
CA ARG A 405 -1.65 -21.39 -27.57
C ARG A 405 -1.99 -20.89 -28.98
N ARG A 406 -1.68 -21.65 -30.03
CA ARG A 406 -2.03 -21.26 -31.41
C ARG A 406 -3.54 -21.23 -31.66
N GLU A 407 -4.26 -22.20 -31.12
CA GLU A 407 -5.74 -22.22 -31.18
C GLU A 407 -6.32 -21.02 -30.41
N ALA A 408 -5.74 -20.68 -29.25
CA ALA A 408 -6.13 -19.51 -28.48
C ALA A 408 -5.96 -18.21 -29.28
N VAL A 409 -4.84 -18.04 -29.98
CA VAL A 409 -4.63 -16.87 -30.86
C VAL A 409 -5.66 -16.83 -32.00
N THR A 410 -5.93 -17.96 -32.65
CA THR A 410 -6.97 -18.01 -33.70
C THR A 410 -8.32 -17.59 -33.14
N TYR A 411 -8.75 -18.14 -32.00
CA TYR A 411 -10.00 -17.78 -31.34
C TYR A 411 -10.08 -16.28 -30.98
N ILE A 412 -8.99 -15.68 -30.51
CA ILE A 412 -8.97 -14.23 -30.25
C ILE A 412 -9.26 -13.44 -31.52
N GLU A 413 -8.58 -13.78 -32.62
CA GLU A 413 -8.72 -13.07 -33.90
C GLU A 413 -10.09 -13.27 -34.55
N THR A 414 -10.65 -14.47 -34.48
CA THR A 414 -11.89 -14.84 -35.18
C THR A 414 -13.15 -14.56 -34.37
N ASP A 415 -13.13 -14.87 -33.07
CA ASP A 415 -14.34 -14.91 -32.25
C ASP A 415 -14.42 -13.75 -31.26
N VAL A 416 -13.29 -13.26 -30.75
CA VAL A 416 -13.27 -12.20 -29.73
C VAL A 416 -13.12 -10.81 -30.35
N ARG A 417 -12.13 -10.62 -31.22
CA ARG A 417 -11.76 -9.32 -31.77
C ARG A 417 -12.90 -8.58 -32.50
N PRO A 418 -13.75 -9.22 -33.32
CA PRO A 418 -14.80 -8.52 -34.08
C PRO A 418 -15.85 -7.78 -33.24
N GLY A 419 -15.93 -8.02 -31.92
CA GLY A 419 -16.91 -7.39 -31.03
C GLY A 419 -16.32 -6.75 -29.76
N PHE A 420 -15.00 -6.71 -29.61
CA PHE A 420 -14.37 -6.30 -28.36
C PHE A 420 -13.91 -4.83 -28.38
N ALA A 421 -14.28 -4.09 -27.34
CA ALA A 421 -14.09 -2.64 -27.29
C ALA A 421 -12.65 -2.19 -26.96
N GLN A 422 -11.78 -3.10 -26.47
CA GLN A 422 -10.42 -2.76 -26.03
C GLN A 422 -9.37 -3.53 -26.84
N PRO A 423 -9.09 -3.14 -28.10
CA PRO A 423 -8.19 -3.88 -28.98
C PRO A 423 -6.78 -4.06 -28.41
N GLN A 424 -6.28 -3.08 -27.65
CA GLN A 424 -4.96 -3.15 -27.01
C GLN A 424 -4.81 -4.35 -26.06
N LEU A 425 -5.86 -4.72 -25.31
CA LEU A 425 -5.79 -5.89 -24.43
C LEU A 425 -5.67 -7.19 -25.23
N LEU A 426 -6.34 -7.29 -26.37
CA LEU A 426 -6.22 -8.47 -27.24
C LEU A 426 -4.83 -8.54 -27.85
N ASP A 427 -4.26 -7.41 -28.27
CA ASP A 427 -2.90 -7.36 -28.79
C ASP A 427 -1.88 -7.75 -27.72
N ASP A 428 -2.06 -7.27 -26.49
CA ASP A 428 -1.24 -7.63 -25.32
C ASP A 428 -1.37 -9.14 -24.99
N LEU A 429 -2.58 -9.71 -25.06
CA LEU A 429 -2.82 -11.15 -24.85
C LEU A 429 -2.23 -12.02 -25.96
N VAL A 430 -2.39 -11.64 -27.24
CA VAL A 430 -1.76 -12.33 -28.38
C VAL A 430 -0.24 -12.28 -28.27
N ALA A 431 0.32 -11.13 -27.87
CA ALA A 431 1.75 -11.00 -27.64
C ALA A 431 2.23 -11.92 -26.51
N ALA A 432 1.47 -12.06 -25.42
CA ALA A 432 1.79 -12.99 -24.33
C ALA A 432 1.73 -14.46 -24.78
N LEU A 433 0.71 -14.85 -25.55
CA LEU A 433 0.54 -16.21 -26.09
C LEU A 433 1.60 -16.59 -27.14
N SER A 434 2.23 -15.60 -27.77
CA SER A 434 3.23 -15.78 -28.81
C SER A 434 4.66 -15.83 -28.28
N ARG A 435 4.87 -15.64 -26.96
CA ARG A 435 6.16 -15.88 -26.30
C ARG A 435 6.30 -17.38 -26.06
N ASP A 436 7.49 -17.92 -26.40
CA ASP A 436 7.82 -19.34 -26.25
C ASP A 436 7.77 -19.80 -24.79
#